data_AF-A0A286TVE5-F1
#
_entry.id   AF-A0A286TVE5-F1
#
_cell.length_a   1.000
_cell.length_b   1.000
_cell.length_c   1.000
_cell.angle_alpha   90.00
_cell.angle_beta   90.00
_cell.angle_gamma   90.00
#
_symmetry.space_group_name_H-M   'P 1'
#
loop_
_entity.id
_entity.type
_entity.pdbx_description
1 polymer ?
#
loop_
_entity_poly.entity_id
_entity_poly.type
_entity_poly.pdbx_seq_one_letter_code
_entity_poly.pdbx_strand_id
1 'polypeptide(L)'
;MKIPSNSEFMINVAKTDKSLNVLKNNPESSQEIQKAAQDFEAVLLNMVLKAMWKTIPESDLFEKNNASKIYEGFMHTSLSEEMAGNGGLGIAKVLAQQLSREHKNHNVIK
;
A
#
# COMPACT_ATOMS: atom_id res chain seq x y z
N MET A 1 -9.52 -5.61 -14.78
CA MET A 1 -9.43 -5.52 -13.31
C MET A 1 -10.19 -4.27 -12.87
N LYS A 2 -11.34 -4.38 -12.18
CA LYS A 2 -12.05 -3.20 -11.68
C LYS A 2 -11.43 -2.79 -10.35
N ILE A 3 -10.88 -1.59 -10.29
CA ILE A 3 -10.33 -1.00 -9.07
C ILE A 3 -11.51 -0.71 -8.12
N PRO A 4 -11.54 -1.25 -6.89
CA PRO A 4 -12.66 -1.03 -5.97
C PRO A 4 -12.69 0.43 -5.50
N SER A 5 -13.76 1.16 -5.79
CA SER A 5 -13.96 2.59 -5.44
C SER A 5 -14.63 2.78 -4.06
N ASN A 6 -14.33 1.93 -3.09
CA ASN A 6 -14.87 2.11 -1.73
C ASN A 6 -14.06 3.17 -0.95
N SER A 7 -14.69 3.80 0.04
CA SER A 7 -14.12 4.90 0.86
C SER A 7 -12.74 4.58 1.43
N GLU A 8 -12.47 3.32 1.69
CA GLU A 8 -11.24 2.81 2.28
C GLU A 8 -10.10 2.63 1.28
N PHE A 9 -10.40 2.18 0.06
CA PHE A 9 -9.44 2.24 -1.04
C PHE A 9 -9.04 3.69 -1.32
N MET A 10 -9.98 4.64 -1.21
CA MET A 10 -9.68 6.06 -1.35
C MET A 10 -8.74 6.60 -0.25
N ILE A 11 -8.80 6.09 0.98
CA ILE A 11 -7.88 6.49 2.07
C ILE A 11 -6.45 5.99 1.76
N ASN A 12 -6.31 4.73 1.36
CA ASN A 12 -5.00 4.15 1.00
C ASN A 12 -4.42 4.79 -0.27
N VAL A 13 -5.27 5.08 -1.25
CA VAL A 13 -4.87 5.85 -2.45
C VAL A 13 -4.45 7.26 -2.06
N ALA A 14 -5.18 7.97 -1.21
CA ALA A 14 -4.79 9.32 -0.79
C ALA A 14 -3.43 9.35 -0.06
N LYS A 15 -3.15 8.34 0.78
CA LYS A 15 -1.85 8.19 1.45
C LYS A 15 -0.73 7.89 0.44
N THR A 16 -0.99 7.02 -0.52
CA THR A 16 -0.07 6.68 -1.62
C THR A 16 0.16 7.87 -2.56
N ASP A 17 -0.88 8.63 -2.89
CA ASP A 17 -0.83 9.82 -3.73
C ASP A 17 0.05 10.90 -3.11
N LYS A 18 -0.01 11.05 -1.79
CA LYS A 18 0.91 11.95 -1.07
C LYS A 18 2.37 11.52 -1.26
N SER A 19 2.67 10.24 -1.13
CA SER A 19 4.02 9.70 -1.32
C SER A 19 4.47 9.73 -2.79
N LEU A 20 3.56 9.52 -3.74
CA LEU A 20 3.80 9.66 -5.18
C LEU A 20 4.10 11.12 -5.56
N ASN A 21 3.42 12.08 -4.95
CA ASN A 21 3.71 13.51 -5.17
C ASN A 21 5.10 13.90 -4.64
N VAL A 22 5.55 13.31 -3.52
CA VAL A 22 6.93 13.47 -3.02
C VAL A 22 7.94 12.90 -4.03
N LEU A 23 7.69 11.69 -4.54
CA LEU A 23 8.56 11.08 -5.57
C LEU A 23 8.60 11.87 -6.88
N LYS A 24 7.51 12.52 -7.30
CA LYS A 24 7.46 13.32 -8.52
C LYS A 24 8.23 14.64 -8.43
N ASN A 25 8.34 15.21 -7.22
CA ASN A 25 8.99 16.49 -7.00
C ASN A 25 10.49 16.38 -6.73
N ASN A 26 11.12 15.30 -7.19
CA ASN A 26 12.52 14.95 -6.92
C ASN A 26 12.72 14.59 -5.44
N PRO A 27 12.70 13.30 -5.05
CA PRO A 27 12.84 12.92 -3.65
C PRO A 27 14.22 13.36 -3.15
N GLU A 28 14.26 14.24 -2.16
CA GLU A 28 15.49 14.84 -1.65
C GLU A 28 16.27 13.86 -0.76
N SER A 29 15.61 12.78 -0.30
CA SER A 29 16.18 11.82 0.66
C SER A 29 15.88 10.36 0.31
N SER A 30 16.86 9.49 0.60
CA SER A 30 16.66 8.03 0.56
C SER A 30 15.52 7.55 1.48
N GLN A 31 15.21 8.32 2.53
CA GLN A 31 14.09 8.02 3.44
C GLN A 31 12.73 8.21 2.75
N GLU A 32 12.60 9.19 1.85
CA GLU A 32 11.35 9.43 1.11
C GLU A 32 11.09 8.33 0.10
N ILE A 33 12.15 7.89 -0.60
CA ILE A 33 12.10 6.74 -1.51
C ILE A 33 11.70 5.47 -0.75
N GLN A 34 12.30 5.23 0.42
CA GLN A 34 11.98 4.08 1.25
C GLN A 34 10.52 4.12 1.72
N LYS A 35 10.06 5.27 2.20
CA LYS A 35 8.67 5.45 2.66
C LYS A 35 7.66 5.23 1.54
N ALA A 36 7.89 5.81 0.36
CA ALA A 36 6.98 5.64 -0.76
C ALA A 36 6.96 4.19 -1.28
N ALA A 37 8.10 3.50 -1.25
CA ALA A 37 8.15 2.07 -1.58
C ALA A 37 7.39 1.21 -0.55
N GLN A 38 7.45 1.58 0.73
CA GLN A 38 6.73 0.92 1.82
C GLN A 38 5.21 1.15 1.73
N ASP A 39 4.78 2.38 1.42
CA ASP A 39 3.36 2.70 1.19
C ASP A 39 2.80 1.90 -0.01
N PHE A 40 3.60 1.75 -1.08
CA PHE A 40 3.23 0.90 -2.22
C PHE A 40 3.06 -0.57 -1.82
N GLU A 41 3.99 -1.12 -1.04
CA GLU A 41 3.89 -2.50 -0.56
C GLU A 41 2.67 -2.70 0.35
N ALA A 42 2.33 -1.72 1.19
CA ALA A 42 1.12 -1.76 2.01
C ALA A 42 -0.15 -1.86 1.15
N VAL A 43 -0.25 -1.08 0.07
CA VAL A 43 -1.39 -1.16 -0.86
C VAL A 43 -1.47 -2.55 -1.49
N LEU A 44 -0.34 -3.11 -1.94
CA LEU A 44 -0.30 -4.44 -2.54
C LEU A 44 -0.70 -5.53 -1.54
N LEU A 45 -0.17 -5.48 -0.32
CA LEU A 45 -0.55 -6.37 0.78
C LEU A 45 -2.04 -6.26 1.10
N ASN A 46 -2.61 -5.06 1.10
CA ASN A 46 -4.04 -4.86 1.30
C ASN A 46 -4.86 -5.59 0.22
N MET A 47 -4.42 -5.57 -1.04
CA MET A 47 -5.09 -6.31 -2.13
C MET A 47 -5.00 -7.83 -1.92
N VAL A 48 -3.82 -8.33 -1.51
CA VAL A 48 -3.61 -9.75 -1.23
C VAL A 48 -4.48 -10.20 -0.06
N LEU A 49 -4.45 -9.47 1.06
CA LEU A 49 -5.27 -9.75 2.24
C LEU A 49 -6.76 -9.76 1.91
N LYS A 50 -7.24 -8.76 1.16
CA LYS A 50 -8.64 -8.72 0.70
C LYS A 50 -8.99 -9.90 -0.22
N ALA A 51 -8.07 -10.30 -1.10
CA ALA A 51 -8.30 -11.46 -1.97
C ALA A 51 -8.36 -12.77 -1.16
N MET A 52 -7.50 -12.93 -0.16
CA MET A 52 -7.53 -14.05 0.78
C MET A 52 -8.81 -14.05 1.63
N TRP A 53 -9.22 -12.91 2.17
CA TRP A 53 -10.42 -12.82 3.01
C TRP A 53 -11.70 -13.19 2.25
N LYS A 54 -11.75 -12.87 0.95
CA LYS A 54 -12.87 -13.25 0.06
C LYS A 54 -13.01 -14.76 -0.15
N THR A 55 -11.99 -15.57 0.16
CA THR A 55 -12.10 -17.03 0.04
C THR A 55 -12.76 -17.68 1.26
N ILE A 56 -12.93 -16.92 2.35
CA ILE A 56 -13.64 -17.38 3.55
C ILE A 56 -15.14 -17.35 3.26
N PRO A 57 -15.85 -18.49 3.31
CA PRO A 57 -17.28 -18.54 3.06
C PRO A 57 -18.04 -17.72 4.12
N GLU A 58 -19.08 -17.03 3.68
CA GLU A 58 -19.96 -16.32 4.61
C GLU A 58 -20.77 -17.33 5.42
N SER A 59 -20.86 -17.11 6.73
CA SER A 59 -21.63 -17.96 7.64
C SER A 59 -23.02 -17.37 7.82
N ASP A 60 -24.05 -18.20 7.67
CA ASP A 60 -25.45 -17.82 7.95
C ASP A 60 -25.68 -17.44 9.43
N LEU A 61 -24.73 -17.75 10.33
CA LEU A 61 -24.81 -17.40 11.75
C LEU A 61 -24.46 -15.92 12.03
N PHE A 62 -23.74 -15.25 11.12
CA PHE A 62 -23.33 -13.87 11.29
C PHE A 62 -23.66 -13.05 10.05
N GLU A 63 -24.77 -12.28 10.10
CA GLU A 63 -25.09 -11.35 9.01
C GLU A 63 -23.99 -10.29 8.86
N LYS A 64 -23.38 -10.24 7.66
CA LYS A 64 -22.47 -9.14 7.30
C LYS A 64 -23.25 -7.86 7.06
N ASN A 65 -23.38 -7.05 8.09
CA ASN A 65 -23.91 -5.70 7.96
C ASN A 65 -22.86 -4.72 7.38
N ASN A 66 -23.29 -3.51 7.05
CA ASN A 66 -22.42 -2.48 6.48
C ASN A 66 -21.29 -2.04 7.43
N ALA A 67 -21.53 -2.03 8.74
CA ALA A 67 -20.51 -1.68 9.73
C ALA A 67 -19.39 -2.72 9.77
N SER A 68 -19.72 -4.01 9.71
CA SER A 68 -18.74 -5.10 9.64
C SER A 68 -17.84 -4.98 8.41
N LYS A 69 -18.41 -4.67 7.23
CA LYS A 69 -17.62 -4.49 5.99
C LYS A 69 -16.64 -3.31 6.08
N ILE A 70 -17.06 -2.22 6.72
CA ILE A 70 -16.20 -1.06 6.96
C ILE A 70 -15.09 -1.40 7.95
N TYR A 71 -15.41 -2.10 9.05
CA TYR A 71 -14.42 -2.53 10.02
C TYR A 71 -13.40 -3.51 9.44
N GLU A 72 -13.86 -4.53 8.71
CA GLU A 72 -13.00 -5.52 8.05
C GLU A 72 -11.96 -4.85 7.17
N GLY A 73 -12.34 -3.84 6.42
CA GLY A 73 -11.41 -3.19 5.53
C GLY A 73 -10.46 -2.21 6.25
N PHE A 74 -10.88 -1.54 7.33
CA PHE A 74 -9.96 -0.80 8.20
C PHE A 74 -8.93 -1.76 8.82
N MET A 75 -9.38 -2.93 9.26
CA MET A 75 -8.52 -3.99 9.77
C MET A 75 -7.50 -4.44 8.71
N HIS A 76 -7.94 -4.73 7.48
CA HIS A 76 -7.02 -5.08 6.39
C HIS A 76 -6.01 -3.96 6.10
N THR A 77 -6.43 -2.70 6.24
CA THR A 77 -5.57 -1.53 6.01
C THR A 77 -4.49 -1.45 7.08
N SER A 78 -4.88 -1.40 8.36
CA SER A 78 -3.93 -1.36 9.47
C SER A 78 -2.96 -2.54 9.44
N LEU A 79 -3.47 -3.75 9.18
CA LEU A 79 -2.64 -4.94 9.07
C LEU A 79 -1.65 -4.84 7.90
N SER A 80 -2.08 -4.38 6.73
CA SER A 80 -1.18 -4.22 5.58
C SER A 80 -0.09 -3.18 5.80
N GLU A 81 -0.39 -2.08 6.50
CA GLU A 81 0.59 -1.05 6.85
C GLU A 81 1.62 -1.55 7.85
N GLU A 82 1.18 -2.28 8.88
CA GLU A 82 2.08 -2.90 9.86
C GLU A 82 2.98 -3.96 9.21
N MET A 83 2.41 -4.80 8.34
CA MET A 83 3.19 -5.81 7.61
C MET A 83 4.24 -5.17 6.70
N ALA A 84 3.88 -4.15 5.90
CA ALA A 84 4.85 -3.41 5.09
C ALA A 84 5.90 -2.70 5.97
N GLY A 85 5.47 -2.17 7.12
CA GLY A 85 6.28 -1.64 8.23
C GLY A 85 7.45 -2.56 8.62
N ASN A 86 7.12 -3.83 8.78
CA ASN A 86 7.99 -4.86 9.34
C ASN A 86 8.67 -5.75 8.29
N GLY A 87 8.70 -5.32 7.03
CA GLY A 87 9.43 -5.99 5.94
C GLY A 87 8.58 -6.83 5.00
N GLY A 88 7.31 -7.06 5.33
CA GLY A 88 6.27 -7.56 4.43
C GLY A 88 6.73 -8.70 3.51
N LEU A 89 6.66 -8.46 2.21
CA LEU A 89 7.13 -9.37 1.16
C LEU A 89 8.55 -9.01 0.68
N GLY A 90 9.14 -7.95 1.21
CA GLY A 90 10.44 -7.41 0.82
C GLY A 90 10.41 -6.58 -0.48
N ILE A 91 9.23 -6.32 -1.04
CA ILE A 91 9.07 -5.60 -2.31
C ILE A 91 9.49 -4.14 -2.14
N ALA A 92 9.13 -3.52 -1.00
CA ALA A 92 9.51 -2.14 -0.71
C ALA A 92 11.04 -1.93 -0.76
N LYS A 93 11.81 -2.90 -0.24
CA LYS A 93 13.27 -2.83 -0.25
C LYS A 93 13.84 -2.87 -1.67
N VAL A 94 13.37 -3.80 -2.50
CA VAL A 94 13.84 -3.93 -3.89
C VAL A 94 13.46 -2.71 -4.71
N LEU A 95 12.22 -2.24 -4.55
CA LEU A 95 11.71 -1.05 -5.23
C LEU A 95 12.50 0.21 -4.82
N ALA A 96 12.75 0.40 -3.52
CA ALA A 96 13.54 1.53 -3.03
C ALA A 96 14.97 1.51 -3.58
N GLN A 97 15.60 0.33 -3.68
CA GLN A 97 16.92 0.19 -4.29
C GLN A 97 16.92 0.57 -5.77
N GLN A 98 15.91 0.13 -6.54
CA GLN A 98 15.77 0.48 -7.95
C GLN A 98 15.56 1.99 -8.14
N LEU A 99 14.61 2.58 -7.43
CA LEU A 99 14.33 4.02 -7.48
C LEU A 99 15.54 4.86 -7.07
N SER A 100 16.28 4.44 -6.05
CA SER A 100 17.50 5.14 -5.61
C SER A 100 18.62 5.10 -6.65
N ARG A 101 18.74 4.00 -7.42
CA ARG A 101 19.71 3.89 -8.52
C ARG A 101 19.32 4.82 -9.68
N GLU A 102 18.06 4.79 -10.09
CA GLU A 102 17.56 5.66 -11.16
C GLU A 102 17.69 7.14 -10.80
N HIS A 103 17.34 7.52 -9.57
CA HIS A 103 17.45 8.90 -9.10
C HIS A 103 18.92 9.39 -9.08
N LYS A 104 19.87 8.55 -8.66
CA LYS A 104 21.31 8.87 -8.74
C LYS A 104 21.76 9.04 -10.18
N ASN A 105 21.39 8.13 -11.09
CA ASN A 105 21.77 8.21 -12.49
C ASN A 105 21.28 9.51 -13.14
N HIS A 106 20.08 9.97 -12.77
CA HIS A 106 19.51 11.20 -13.34
C HIS A 106 20.18 12.49 -12.83
N ASN A 107 20.68 12.51 -11.59
CA ASN A 107 21.44 13.64 -11.04
C ASN A 107 22.91 13.70 -11.49
N VAL A 108 23.47 12.62 -12.05
CA VAL A 108 24.86 12.57 -12.56
C VAL A 108 24.98 13.06 -14.01
N ILE A 109 23.86 13.15 -14.75
CA ILE A 109 23.80 13.57 -16.16
C ILE A 109 23.38 15.05 -16.30
N LYS A 110 23.18 15.76 -15.19
CA LYS A 110 23.06 17.23 -15.14
C LYS A 110 24.37 17.84 -14.68
#